data_AF-A0A966J648-F1
#
_entry.id   AF-A0A966J648-F1
#
_cell.length_a   1.000
_cell.length_b   1.000
_cell.length_c   1.000
_cell.angle_alpha   90.00
_cell.angle_beta   90.00
_cell.angle_gamma   90.00
#
_symmetry.space_group_name_H-M   'P 1'
#
loop_
_entity.id
_entity.type
_entity.pdbx_description
1 polymer ?
#
loop_
_entity_poly.entity_id
_entity_poly.type
_entity_poly.pdbx_seq_one_letter_code
_entity_poly.pdbx_strand_id
1 'polypeptide(L)'
;RAGRQLLEALGLRERKNVDLIACPSCGRAEIDVIDVAKRAMDAFGERQLPLQVAVMGCVVNGPGEAREADLGIAAGNRRGHLFVKGRNVAVVPEDEMVDSLVEWAEFINEHGTEAAIDRADTARAEREAAKDRSALLADQGDDANDAASKIVEIRRTVDG
;
A
#
# COMPACT_ATOMS: atom_id res chain seq x y z
N ARG A 1 -14.28 -20.64 -7.46
CA ARG A 1 -13.67 -19.35 -7.05
C ARG A 1 -12.32 -19.56 -6.36
N ALA A 2 -12.27 -20.23 -5.20
CA ALA A 2 -11.03 -20.45 -4.43
C ALA A 2 -9.89 -21.15 -5.21
N GLY A 3 -10.17 -22.25 -5.93
CA GLY A 3 -9.13 -22.96 -6.69
C GLY A 3 -8.47 -22.11 -7.79
N ARG A 4 -9.19 -21.16 -8.37
CA ARG A 4 -8.63 -20.22 -9.36
C ARG A 4 -7.64 -19.26 -8.70
N GLN A 5 -8.05 -18.65 -7.59
CA GLN A 5 -7.22 -17.70 -6.83
C GLN A 5 -5.95 -18.36 -6.28
N LEU A 6 -6.04 -19.62 -5.84
CA LEU A 6 -4.87 -20.38 -5.40
C LEU A 6 -3.84 -20.58 -6.52
N LEU A 7 -4.28 -20.94 -7.72
CA LEU A 7 -3.39 -21.11 -8.87
C LEU A 7 -2.77 -19.79 -9.33
N GLU A 8 -3.52 -18.69 -9.28
CA GLU A 8 -3.05 -17.33 -9.59
C GLU A 8 -1.99 -16.86 -8.58
N ALA A 9 -2.21 -17.10 -7.28
CA ALA A 9 -1.26 -16.76 -6.23
C ALA A 9 0.05 -17.55 -6.30
N LEU A 10 -0.01 -18.81 -6.74
CA LEU A 10 1.17 -19.67 -6.94
C LEU A 10 1.87 -19.45 -8.30
N GLY A 11 1.36 -18.56 -9.15
CA GLY A 11 1.90 -18.35 -10.50
C GLY A 11 1.66 -19.53 -11.46
N LEU A 12 0.79 -20.47 -11.10
CA LEU A 12 0.42 -21.64 -11.92
C LEU A 12 -0.69 -21.32 -12.94
N ARG A 13 -1.23 -20.10 -12.90
CA ARG A 13 -2.23 -19.60 -13.82
C ARG A 13 -2.03 -18.09 -14.00
N GLU A 14 -2.16 -17.64 -15.24
CA GLU A 14 -2.16 -16.21 -15.56
C GLU A 14 -3.35 -15.50 -14.87
N ARG A 15 -3.02 -14.39 -14.20
CA ARG A 15 -4.01 -13.47 -13.66
C ARG A 15 -4.70 -12.72 -14.80
N LYS A 16 -6.01 -12.50 -14.66
CA LYS A 16 -6.82 -11.69 -15.59
C LYS A 16 -7.43 -10.46 -14.96
N ASN A 17 -7.59 -10.47 -13.63
CA ASN A 17 -8.21 -9.41 -12.86
C ASN A 17 -7.20 -8.87 -11.86
N VAL A 18 -7.57 -7.76 -11.21
CA VAL A 18 -6.77 -7.16 -10.14
C VAL A 18 -6.65 -8.13 -8.97
N ASP A 19 -5.42 -8.34 -8.52
CA ASP A 19 -5.10 -9.00 -7.26
C ASP A 19 -4.79 -7.93 -6.21
N LEU A 20 -5.77 -7.62 -5.36
CA LEU A 20 -5.62 -6.58 -4.34
C LEU A 20 -5.08 -7.17 -3.04
N ILE A 21 -3.92 -6.67 -2.61
CA ILE A 21 -3.32 -6.98 -1.32
C ILE A 21 -3.38 -5.74 -0.42
N ALA A 22 -3.55 -5.96 0.88
CA ALA A 22 -3.54 -4.88 1.87
C ALA A 22 -2.77 -5.32 3.12
N CYS A 23 -2.13 -4.37 3.79
CA CYS A 23 -1.50 -4.67 5.07
C CYS A 23 -2.59 -5.00 6.11
N PRO A 24 -2.27 -5.81 7.15
CA PRO A 24 -3.22 -6.15 8.21
C PRO A 24 -3.58 -4.96 9.13
N SER A 25 -3.10 -3.75 8.81
CA SER A 25 -3.01 -2.60 9.71
C SER A 25 -2.00 -2.83 10.87
N CYS A 26 -1.60 -1.74 11.54
CA CYS A 26 -0.72 -1.74 12.72
C CYS A 26 -0.89 -0.41 13.48
N GLY A 27 -0.18 -0.23 14.61
CA GLY A 27 -0.22 1.03 15.36
C GLY A 27 0.24 2.27 14.59
N ARG A 28 0.86 2.10 13.41
CA ARG A 28 1.25 3.21 12.52
C ARG A 28 0.22 3.57 11.46
N ALA A 29 -0.89 2.82 11.36
CA ALA A 29 -1.86 3.05 10.31
C ALA A 29 -2.49 4.44 10.46
N GLU A 30 -2.42 5.25 9.41
CA GLU A 30 -3.00 6.60 9.37
C GLU A 30 -4.41 6.62 8.72
N ILE A 31 -4.86 5.47 8.19
CA ILE A 31 -6.16 5.29 7.53
C ILE A 31 -6.85 4.01 7.99
N ASP A 32 -8.16 3.91 7.75
CA ASP A 32 -8.86 2.63 7.76
C ASP A 32 -8.51 1.84 6.50
N VAL A 33 -7.49 0.98 6.62
CA VAL A 33 -6.98 0.14 5.53
C VAL A 33 -8.09 -0.76 4.97
N ILE A 34 -8.98 -1.26 5.82
CA ILE A 34 -10.05 -2.18 5.41
C ILE A 34 -11.07 -1.45 4.54
N ASP A 35 -11.47 -0.23 4.94
CA ASP A 35 -12.37 0.60 4.16
C ASP A 35 -11.76 0.98 2.80
N VAL A 36 -10.52 1.48 2.78
CA VAL A 36 -9.84 1.86 1.54
C VAL A 36 -9.67 0.66 0.61
N ALA A 37 -9.29 -0.51 1.13
CA ALA A 37 -9.18 -1.74 0.34
C ALA A 37 -10.53 -2.18 -0.24
N LYS A 38 -11.63 -2.06 0.51
CA LYS A 38 -12.98 -2.34 0.00
C LYS A 38 -13.36 -1.39 -1.12
N ARG A 39 -13.18 -0.08 -0.91
CA ARG A 39 -13.45 0.94 -1.93
C ARG A 39 -12.64 0.71 -3.20
N ALA A 40 -11.35 0.36 -3.06
CA ALA A 40 -10.52 -0.01 -4.20
C ALA A 40 -11.01 -1.28 -4.91
N MET A 41 -11.36 -2.35 -4.17
CA MET A 41 -11.95 -3.55 -4.77
C MET A 41 -13.23 -3.24 -5.56
N ASP A 42 -14.12 -2.42 -5.00
CA ASP A 42 -15.37 -2.02 -5.65
C ASP A 42 -15.11 -1.14 -6.89
N ALA A 43 -14.15 -0.22 -6.82
CA ALA A 43 -13.78 0.65 -7.93
C ALA A 43 -13.10 -0.10 -9.09
N PHE A 44 -12.30 -1.13 -8.78
CA PHE A 44 -11.75 -2.03 -9.79
C PHE A 44 -12.82 -2.96 -10.39
N GLY A 45 -13.83 -3.35 -9.61
CA GLY A 45 -14.98 -4.12 -10.09
C GLY A 45 -14.57 -5.37 -10.86
N GLU A 46 -15.07 -5.51 -12.10
CA GLU A 46 -14.75 -6.63 -13.00
C GLU A 46 -13.71 -6.30 -14.08
N ARG A 47 -12.94 -5.23 -13.90
CA ARG A 47 -11.91 -4.82 -14.87
C ARG A 47 -10.88 -5.94 -15.06
N GLN A 48 -10.51 -6.20 -16.32
CA GLN A 48 -9.51 -7.19 -16.67
C GLN A 48 -8.11 -6.58 -16.68
N LEU A 49 -7.62 -6.22 -15.50
CA LEU A 49 -6.29 -5.66 -15.29
C LEU A 49 -5.44 -6.71 -14.57
N PRO A 50 -4.50 -7.41 -15.24
CA PRO A 50 -3.73 -8.51 -14.65
C PRO A 50 -2.61 -8.01 -13.71
N LEU A 51 -2.92 -7.03 -12.86
CA LEU A 51 -1.99 -6.34 -11.98
C LEU A 51 -2.22 -6.74 -10.53
N GLN A 52 -1.13 -6.85 -9.77
CA GLN A 52 -1.17 -6.87 -8.32
C GLN A 52 -1.14 -5.44 -7.78
N VAL A 53 -2.16 -5.07 -7.00
CA VAL A 53 -2.33 -3.73 -6.44
C VAL A 53 -2.26 -3.78 -4.92
N ALA A 54 -1.47 -2.91 -4.32
CA ALA A 54 -1.24 -2.88 -2.87
C ALA A 54 -1.83 -1.63 -2.19
N VAL A 55 -2.56 -1.83 -1.09
CA VAL A 55 -3.07 -0.74 -0.21
C VAL A 55 -2.43 -0.84 1.17
N MET A 56 -1.67 0.17 1.55
CA MET A 56 -0.87 0.16 2.78
C MET A 56 -1.26 1.30 3.71
N GLY A 57 -1.40 1.00 5.00
CA GLY A 57 -1.86 1.95 6.01
C GLY A 57 -0.83 2.97 6.48
N CYS A 58 0.46 2.80 6.18
CA CYS A 58 1.50 3.75 6.58
C CYS A 58 2.64 3.82 5.56
N VAL A 59 3.27 4.99 5.44
CA VAL A 59 4.39 5.26 4.54
C VAL A 59 5.73 4.72 5.08
N VAL A 60 5.75 4.22 6.32
CA VAL A 60 6.98 3.70 6.96
C VAL A 60 7.29 2.27 6.51
N ASN A 61 6.35 1.35 6.71
CA ASN A 61 6.50 -0.06 6.35
C ASN A 61 5.82 -0.39 5.02
N GLY A 62 4.75 0.33 4.68
CA GLY A 62 3.94 0.08 3.48
C GLY A 62 4.75 -0.03 2.18
N PRO A 63 5.66 0.91 1.87
CA PRO A 63 6.47 0.81 0.66
C PRO A 63 7.34 -0.45 0.59
N GLY A 64 7.80 -0.97 1.73
CA GLY A 64 8.58 -2.21 1.79
C GLY A 64 7.72 -3.45 1.59
N GLU A 65 6.56 -3.50 2.26
CA GLU A 65 5.59 -4.61 2.17
C GLU A 65 4.98 -4.74 0.76
N ALA A 66 4.86 -3.62 0.05
CA ALA A 66 4.23 -3.54 -1.26
C ALA A 66 5.20 -3.54 -2.44
N ARG A 67 6.50 -3.71 -2.20
CA ARG A 67 7.56 -3.54 -3.22
C ARG A 67 7.40 -4.44 -4.44
N GLU A 68 6.90 -5.65 -4.25
CA GLU A 68 6.72 -6.66 -5.31
C GLU A 68 5.44 -6.43 -6.12
N ALA A 69 4.52 -5.60 -5.63
CA ALA A 69 3.30 -5.25 -6.36
C ALA A 69 3.62 -4.44 -7.63
N ASP A 70 2.76 -4.57 -8.64
CA ASP A 70 2.89 -3.78 -9.86
C ASP A 70 2.60 -2.30 -9.57
N LEU A 71 1.59 -2.06 -8.74
CA LEU A 71 1.12 -0.76 -8.31
C LEU A 71 0.81 -0.82 -6.81
N GLY A 72 1.06 0.26 -6.08
CA GLY A 72 0.57 0.36 -4.72
C GLY A 72 0.48 1.78 -4.21
N ILE A 73 -0.18 1.93 -3.08
CA ILE A 73 -0.33 3.21 -2.40
C ILE A 73 -0.16 3.03 -0.88
N ALA A 74 0.56 3.94 -0.25
CA ALA A 74 0.76 3.98 1.20
C ALA A 74 0.25 5.30 1.78
N ALA A 75 -0.52 5.25 2.85
CA ALA A 75 -0.97 6.47 3.54
C ALA A 75 0.17 7.11 4.34
N GLY A 76 0.23 8.44 4.31
CA GLY A 76 1.26 9.25 4.94
C GLY A 76 0.75 10.67 5.13
N ASN A 77 0.64 11.20 6.35
CA ASN A 77 0.36 12.64 6.57
C ASN A 77 -0.88 13.16 5.80
N ARG A 78 -2.01 12.42 5.85
CA ARG A 78 -3.26 12.69 5.08
C ARG A 78 -3.08 12.72 3.56
N ARG A 79 -2.11 11.96 3.06
CA ARG A 79 -1.81 11.79 1.64
C ARG A 79 -1.61 10.32 1.31
N GLY A 80 -1.84 9.96 0.05
CA GLY A 80 -1.44 8.68 -0.53
C GLY A 80 -0.15 8.81 -1.32
N HIS A 81 0.82 7.97 -1.01
CA HIS A 81 2.08 7.85 -1.74
C HIS A 81 1.98 6.67 -2.69
N LEU A 82 1.82 6.96 -3.98
CA LEU A 82 1.62 5.97 -5.02
C LEU A 82 2.96 5.57 -5.63
N PHE A 83 3.17 4.27 -5.78
CA PHE A 83 4.39 3.69 -6.31
C PHE A 83 4.11 2.61 -7.35
N VAL A 84 4.99 2.54 -8.34
CA VAL A 84 4.98 1.54 -9.41
C VAL A 84 6.29 0.77 -9.32
N LYS A 85 6.23 -0.55 -9.15
CA LYS A 85 7.42 -1.40 -8.95
C LYS A 85 8.40 -0.87 -7.89
N GLY A 86 7.84 -0.37 -6.79
CA GLY A 86 8.58 0.18 -5.65
C GLY A 86 9.20 1.58 -5.87
N ARG A 87 8.93 2.26 -7.00
CA ARG A 87 9.31 3.66 -7.25
C ARG A 87 8.13 4.57 -6.96
N ASN A 88 8.31 5.61 -6.13
CA ASN A 88 7.26 6.59 -5.92
C ASN A 88 7.07 7.43 -7.19
N VAL A 89 5.84 7.51 -7.67
CA VAL A 89 5.49 8.20 -8.92
C VAL A 89 4.51 9.34 -8.70
N ALA A 90 3.74 9.31 -7.63
CA ALA A 90 2.80 10.38 -7.29
C ALA A 90 2.57 10.47 -5.77
N VAL A 91 2.19 11.66 -5.33
CA VAL A 91 1.64 11.89 -3.99
C VAL A 91 0.32 12.63 -4.17
N VAL A 92 -0.74 12.05 -3.64
CA VAL A 92 -2.12 12.51 -3.84
C VAL A 92 -2.79 12.76 -2.49
N PRO A 93 -3.82 13.61 -2.42
CA PRO A 93 -4.70 13.68 -1.25
C PRO A 93 -5.29 12.32 -0.86
N GLU A 94 -5.58 12.12 0.43
CA GLU A 94 -6.13 10.85 0.95
C GLU A 94 -7.48 10.47 0.31
N ASP A 95 -8.32 11.45 0.00
CA ASP A 95 -9.62 11.26 -0.64
C ASP A 95 -9.51 10.86 -2.12
N GLU A 96 -8.38 11.17 -2.78
CA GLU A 96 -8.11 10.81 -4.18
C GLU A 96 -7.35 9.48 -4.34
N MET A 97 -7.03 8.79 -3.25
CA MET A 97 -6.22 7.56 -3.26
C MET A 97 -6.78 6.46 -4.17
N VAL A 98 -8.08 6.19 -4.07
CA VAL A 98 -8.74 5.10 -4.82
C VAL A 98 -8.81 5.46 -6.31
N ASP A 99 -9.19 6.69 -6.63
CA ASP A 99 -9.29 7.16 -8.01
C ASP A 99 -7.91 7.12 -8.69
N SER A 100 -6.88 7.54 -7.96
CA SER A 100 -5.49 7.48 -8.43
C SER A 100 -5.03 6.04 -8.69
N LEU A 101 -5.39 5.08 -7.83
CA LEU A 101 -5.07 3.67 -8.06
C LEU A 101 -5.71 3.14 -9.36
N VAL A 102 -6.97 3.49 -9.63
CA VAL A 102 -7.66 3.05 -10.84
C VAL A 102 -7.02 3.67 -12.08
N GLU A 103 -6.79 4.99 -12.08
CA GLU A 103 -6.17 5.70 -13.21
C GLU A 103 -4.79 5.10 -13.54
N TRP A 104 -3.96 4.89 -12.54
CA TRP A 104 -2.62 4.35 -12.73
C TRP A 104 -2.64 2.88 -13.17
N ALA A 105 -3.56 2.06 -12.66
CA ALA A 105 -3.69 0.68 -13.08
C ALA A 105 -4.11 0.56 -14.55
N GLU A 106 -5.06 1.41 -15.00
CA GLU A 106 -5.45 1.48 -16.41
C GLU A 106 -4.29 1.91 -17.29
N PHE A 107 -3.57 2.96 -16.89
CA PHE A 107 -2.42 3.44 -17.63
C PHE A 107 -1.32 2.37 -17.76
N ILE A 108 -0.98 1.69 -16.66
CA ILE A 108 0.01 0.61 -16.64
C ILE A 108 -0.43 -0.55 -17.53
N ASN A 109 -1.71 -0.91 -17.52
CA ASN A 109 -2.23 -1.98 -18.35
C ASN A 109 -2.14 -1.66 -19.85
N GLU A 110 -2.33 -0.38 -20.23
CA GLU A 110 -2.26 0.06 -21.62
C GLU A 110 -0.84 0.32 -22.13
N HIS A 111 0.03 0.88 -21.28
CA HIS A 111 1.34 1.43 -21.69
C HIS A 111 2.53 0.71 -21.07
N GLY A 112 2.31 -0.15 -20.07
CA GLY A 112 3.34 -0.81 -19.30
C GLY A 112 3.89 0.02 -18.14
N THR A 113 4.62 -0.63 -17.24
CA THR A 113 5.17 -0.02 -16.02
C THR A 113 6.28 0.99 -16.30
N GLU A 114 7.10 0.76 -17.34
CA GLU A 114 8.21 1.67 -17.68
C GLU A 114 7.68 3.03 -18.11
N ALA A 115 6.71 3.07 -19.04
CA ALA A 115 6.06 4.31 -19.45
C ALA A 115 5.36 5.03 -18.30
N ALA A 116 4.80 4.27 -17.35
CA ALA A 116 4.15 4.83 -16.15
C ALA A 116 5.17 5.52 -15.22
N ILE A 117 6.37 4.96 -15.08
CA ILE A 117 7.43 5.58 -14.30
C ILE A 117 8.00 6.80 -15.03
N ASP A 118 8.19 6.71 -16.35
CA ASP A 118 8.78 7.79 -17.16
C ASP A 118 7.89 9.04 -17.25
N ARG A 119 6.56 8.88 -17.18
CA ARG A 119 5.64 10.03 -17.16
C ARG A 119 5.66 10.82 -15.85
N ALA A 120 6.22 10.26 -14.77
CA ALA A 120 6.17 10.84 -13.43
C ALA A 120 7.42 11.64 -13.05
N ASP A 121 7.22 12.70 -12.27
CA ASP A 121 8.30 13.35 -11.51
C ASP A 121 8.62 12.52 -10.25
N THR A 122 9.29 11.39 -10.48
CA THR A 122 9.69 10.44 -9.41
C THR A 122 10.55 11.11 -8.36
N ALA A 123 11.46 12.01 -8.75
CA ALA A 123 12.31 12.73 -7.82
C ALA A 123 11.51 13.59 -6.84
N ARG A 124 10.45 14.26 -7.30
CA ARG A 124 9.54 14.98 -6.42
C ARG A 124 8.75 14.03 -5.53
N ALA A 125 8.14 13.00 -6.09
CA ALA A 125 7.32 12.06 -5.33
C ALA A 125 8.13 11.37 -4.21
N GLU A 126 9.37 10.96 -4.49
CA GLU A 126 10.29 10.38 -3.52
C GLU A 126 10.66 11.36 -2.40
N ARG A 127 10.95 12.63 -2.73
CA ARG A 127 11.22 13.65 -1.69
C ARG A 127 10.03 13.88 -0.78
N GLU A 128 8.82 13.96 -1.34
CA GLU A 128 7.60 14.17 -0.56
C GLU A 128 7.29 12.97 0.34
N ALA A 129 7.44 11.74 -0.16
CA ALA A 129 7.28 10.53 0.63
C ALA A 129 8.33 10.40 1.74
N ALA A 130 9.60 10.72 1.47
CA ALA A 130 10.66 10.70 2.47
C ALA A 130 10.39 11.70 3.60
N LYS A 131 9.86 12.89 3.26
CA LYS A 131 9.46 13.90 4.24
C LYS A 131 8.36 13.39 5.15
N ASP A 132 7.28 12.85 4.59
CA ASP A 132 6.14 12.35 5.38
C ASP A 132 6.51 11.12 6.21
N ARG A 133 7.33 10.21 5.66
CA ARG A 133 7.89 9.09 6.43
C ARG A 133 8.69 9.56 7.63
N SER A 134 9.51 10.59 7.46
CA SER A 134 10.32 11.14 8.55
C SER A 134 9.45 11.83 9.60
N ALA A 135 8.39 12.53 9.17
CA ALA A 135 7.42 13.15 10.07
C ALA A 135 6.66 12.10 10.89
N LEU A 136 6.20 11.02 10.28
CA LEU A 136 5.47 9.95 10.98
C LEU A 136 6.35 9.22 12.01
N LEU A 137 7.61 8.97 11.67
CA LEU A 137 8.57 8.39 12.62
C LEU A 137 8.88 9.33 13.79
N ALA A 138 8.95 10.64 13.54
CA ALA A 138 9.18 11.62 14.59
C ALA A 138 7.98 11.74 15.55
N ASP A 139 6.75 11.56 15.05
CA ASP A 139 5.53 11.62 15.85
C ASP A 139 5.30 10.36 16.67
N GLN A 140 5.42 9.17 16.05
CA GLN A 140 5.06 7.90 16.68
C GLN A 140 6.25 7.15 17.29
N GLY A 141 7.47 7.66 17.13
CA GLY A 141 8.70 6.99 17.57
C GLY A 141 8.94 5.64 16.88
N ASP A 142 9.79 4.81 17.46
CA ASP A 142 10.18 3.50 16.90
C ASP A 142 9.25 2.33 17.30
N ASP A 143 8.61 2.40 18.47
CA ASP A 143 7.70 1.36 19.00
C ASP A 143 6.23 1.80 18.95
N ALA A 144 5.67 1.86 17.73
CA ALA A 144 4.28 2.28 17.53
C ALA A 144 3.22 1.32 18.09
N ASN A 145 3.60 0.14 18.59
CA ASN A 145 2.66 -0.83 19.15
C ASN A 145 2.71 -0.91 20.69
N ASP A 146 3.54 -0.07 21.33
CA ASP A 146 3.86 -0.10 22.77
C ASP A 146 4.22 -1.51 23.27
N ALA A 147 4.95 -2.25 22.44
CA ALA A 147 5.29 -3.64 22.73
C ALA A 147 6.09 -3.75 24.03
N ALA A 148 7.02 -2.81 24.28
CA ALA A 148 7.84 -2.82 25.49
C ALA A 148 7.00 -2.70 26.77
N SER A 149 6.05 -1.76 26.81
CA SER A 149 5.16 -1.54 27.96
C SER A 149 4.25 -2.74 28.22
N LYS A 150 3.68 -3.34 27.17
CA LYS A 150 2.85 -4.55 27.29
C LYS A 150 3.63 -5.75 27.81
N ILE A 151 4.89 -5.93 27.40
CA ILE A 151 5.74 -7.02 27.90
C ILE A 151 5.99 -6.89 29.40
N VAL A 152 6.19 -5.66 29.90
CA VAL A 152 6.38 -5.41 31.34
C VAL A 152 5.15 -5.81 32.15
N GLU A 153 3.96 -5.45 31.69
CA GLU A 153 2.69 -5.79 32.36
C GLU A 153 2.40 -7.30 32.34
N ILE A 154 2.70 -7.99 31.24
CA ILE A 154 2.58 -9.45 31.18
C ILE A 154 3.48 -10.09 32.23
N ARG A 155 4.77 -9.73 32.29
CA ARG A 155 5.72 -10.30 33.27
C ARG A 155 5.25 -10.11 34.71
N ARG A 156 4.76 -8.91 35.05
CA ARG A 156 4.18 -8.64 36.39
C ARG A 156 3.00 -9.55 36.73
N THR A 157 2.21 -9.95 35.73
CA THR A 157 1.04 -10.81 35.92
C THR A 157 1.42 -12.29 36.04
N VAL A 158 2.57 -12.72 35.49
CA VAL A 158 3.04 -14.12 35.62
C VAL A 158 3.84 -14.35 36.90
N ASP A 159 4.52 -13.32 37.40
CA ASP A 159 5.37 -13.38 38.59
C ASP A 159 4.63 -13.04 39.91
N GLY A 160 3.32 -12.77 39.87
CA GLY A 160 2.47 -12.44 41.03
C GLY A 160 1.30 -13.40 41.19
#